data_AF-F3Z1Z6-F1
#
_entry.id   AF-F3Z1Z6-F1
#
_cell.length_a   1.000
_cell.length_b   1.000
_cell.length_c   1.000
_cell.angle_alpha   90.00
_cell.angle_beta   90.00
_cell.angle_gamma   90.00
#
_symmetry.space_group_name_H-M   'P 1'
#
loop_
_entity.id
_entity.type
_entity.pdbx_description
1 polymer ?
#
loop_
_entity_poly.entity_id
_entity_poly.type
_entity_poly.pdbx_seq_one_letter_code
_entity_poly.pdbx_strand_id
1 'polypeptide(L)' 'MDKLKAQALQVAKEIMVKFIEGGRISPANFADYFKPIYSEVLRTISEPTPGEAARGEHEAKEQRKS' A
#
# COMPACT_ATOMS: atom_id res chain seq x y z
N MET A 1 -10.79 -13.35 0.16
CA MET A 1 -9.91 -12.24 0.61
C MET A 1 -9.67 -11.36 -0.61
N ASP A 2 -9.81 -10.04 -0.48
CA ASP A 2 -9.52 -9.10 -1.58
C ASP A 2 -8.05 -9.26 -2.03
N LYS A 3 -7.80 -9.37 -3.35
CA LYS A 3 -6.49 -9.67 -3.92
C LYS A 3 -5.45 -8.60 -3.56
N LEU A 4 -5.83 -7.32 -3.53
CA LEU A 4 -4.95 -6.22 -3.12
C LEU A 4 -4.61 -6.32 -1.63
N LYS A 5 -5.60 -6.63 -0.78
CA LYS A 5 -5.36 -6.81 0.65
C LYS A 5 -4.43 -7.99 0.93
N ALA A 6 -4.57 -9.08 0.19
CA ALA A 6 -3.68 -10.24 0.31
C ALA A 6 -2.25 -9.91 -0.12
N GLN A 7 -2.08 -9.17 -1.22
CA GLN A 7 -0.77 -8.70 -1.69
C GLN A 7 -0.12 -7.75 -0.69
N ALA A 8 -0.85 -6.76 -0.19
CA ALA A 8 -0.35 -5.84 0.84
C ALA A 8 0.08 -6.58 2.11
N LEU A 9 -0.69 -7.61 2.52
CA LEU A 9 -0.35 -8.42 3.69
C LEU A 9 0.93 -9.23 3.46
N GLN A 10 1.13 -9.78 2.26
CA GLN A 10 2.35 -10.51 1.93
C GLN A 10 3.57 -9.59 2.01
N VAL A 11 3.52 -8.44 1.33
CA VAL A 11 4.62 -7.47 1.31
C VAL A 11 4.93 -6.95 2.72
N ALA A 12 3.91 -6.63 3.52
CA ALA A 12 4.11 -6.18 4.89
C ALA A 12 4.82 -7.22 5.77
N LYS A 13 4.52 -8.53 5.59
CA LYS A 13 5.23 -9.61 6.29
C LYS A 13 6.70 -9.67 5.88
N GLU A 14 7.00 -9.57 4.60
CA GLU A 14 8.38 -9.61 4.08
C GLU A 14 9.22 -8.42 4.61
N ILE A 15 8.65 -7.21 4.61
CA ILE A 15 9.29 -6.02 5.19
C ILE A 15 9.55 -6.24 6.69
N MET A 16 8.59 -6.80 7.43
CA MET A 16 8.79 -7.08 8.85
C MET A 16 9.88 -8.10 9.14
N VAL A 17 9.90 -9.20 8.40
CA VAL A 17 10.96 -10.20 8.55
C VAL A 17 12.33 -9.56 8.30
N LYS A 18 12.47 -8.76 7.22
CA LYS A 18 13.71 -8.04 6.91
C LYS A 18 14.17 -7.09 8.01
N PHE A 19 13.25 -6.35 8.65
CA PHE A 19 13.61 -5.43 9.73
C PHE A 19 14.00 -6.15 11.01
N ILE A 20 13.41 -7.33 11.28
CA ILE A 20 13.81 -8.19 12.39
C ILE A 20 15.18 -8.82 12.14
N GLU A 21 15.40 -9.39 10.96
CA GLU A 21 16.69 -9.96 10.54
C GLU A 21 17.82 -8.92 10.58
N GLY A 22 17.52 -7.68 10.19
CA GLY A 22 18.46 -6.55 10.23
C GLY A 22 18.63 -5.90 11.61
N GLY A 23 17.96 -6.41 12.66
CA GLY A 23 18.04 -5.88 14.02
C GLY A 23 17.46 -4.46 14.19
N ARG A 24 16.62 -3.99 13.25
CA ARG A 24 15.96 -2.68 13.31
C ARG A 24 14.67 -2.70 14.12
N ILE A 25 14.01 -3.85 14.17
CA ILE A 25 12.82 -4.13 14.98
C ILE A 25 13.06 -5.43 15.73
N SER A 26 12.55 -5.55 16.94
CA SER A 26 12.59 -6.81 17.69
C SER A 26 11.26 -7.56 17.53
N PRO A 27 11.23 -8.89 17.69
CA PRO A 27 9.96 -9.61 17.74
C PRO A 27 9.02 -9.11 18.84
N ALA A 28 9.56 -8.57 19.94
CA ALA A 28 8.78 -8.12 21.11
C ALA A 28 7.93 -6.86 20.84
N ASN A 29 8.36 -5.98 19.93
CA ASN A 29 7.65 -4.75 19.57
C ASN A 29 7.00 -4.82 18.17
N PHE A 30 6.86 -6.02 17.60
CA PHE A 30 6.28 -6.24 16.27
C PHE A 30 4.93 -5.54 16.05
N ALA A 31 4.05 -5.59 17.05
CA ALA A 31 2.68 -5.06 16.95
C ALA A 31 2.64 -3.54 16.68
N ASP A 32 3.66 -2.82 17.15
CA ASP A 32 3.77 -1.37 16.99
C ASP A 32 4.06 -0.95 15.54
N TYR A 33 4.70 -1.84 14.76
CA TYR A 33 5.17 -1.53 13.41
C TYR A 33 4.36 -2.22 12.31
N PHE A 34 3.83 -3.42 12.55
CA PHE A 34 3.18 -4.20 11.48
C PHE A 34 1.97 -3.49 10.89
N LYS A 35 1.09 -2.94 11.74
CA LYS A 35 -0.12 -2.22 11.30
C LYS A 35 0.22 -0.99 10.45
N PRO A 36 1.06 -0.04 10.89
CA PRO A 36 1.38 1.13 10.07
C PRO A 36 2.02 0.76 8.73
N ILE A 37 2.87 -0.28 8.68
CA ILE A 37 3.48 -0.73 7.42
C ILE A 37 2.46 -1.36 6.48
N TYR A 38 1.60 -2.24 6.99
CA TYR A 38 0.52 -2.81 6.20
C TYR A 38 -0.42 -1.73 5.65
N SER A 39 -0.80 -0.76 6.49
CA SER A 39 -1.64 0.36 6.10
C SER A 39 -1.00 1.20 5.01
N GLU A 40 0.29 1.50 5.12
CA GLU A 40 0.99 2.33 4.13
C GLU A 40 1.14 1.61 2.78
N VAL A 41 1.47 0.31 2.79
CA VAL A 41 1.52 -0.49 1.56
C VAL A 41 0.15 -0.55 0.91
N LEU A 42 -0.90 -0.86 1.69
CA LEU A 42 -2.26 -0.96 1.16
C LEU A 42 -2.72 0.38 0.56
N ARG A 43 -2.47 1.49 1.26
CA ARG A 43 -2.78 2.84 0.80
C ARG A 43 -2.10 3.12 -0.54
N THR A 44 -0.79 2.91 -0.60
CA THR A 44 0.05 3.16 -1.79
C THR A 44 -0.45 2.42 -3.03
N ILE A 45 -0.93 1.18 -2.88
CA ILE A 45 -1.39 0.36 -4.01
C ILE A 45 -2.89 0.47 -4.30
N SER A 46 -3.66 1.12 -3.42
CA SER A 46 -5.11 1.28 -3.58
C SER A 46 -5.48 2.67 -4.06
N GLU A 47 -4.63 3.67 -3.81
CA GLU A 47 -4.83 5.03 -4.30
C GLU A 47 -4.38 5.14 -5.76
N PRO A 48 -5.18 5.75 -6.66
CA PRO A 48 -4.72 6.07 -8.00
C PRO A 48 -3.52 7.00 -7.90
N THR A 49 -2.47 6.69 -8.66
CA THR A 49 -1.32 7.58 -8.69
C THR A 49 -1.73 8.96 -9.22
N PRO A 50 -1.03 10.06 -8.86
CA PRO A 50 -1.36 11.39 -9.38
C PRO A 50 -1.46 11.44 -10.92
N GLY A 51 -0.70 10.59 -11.62
CA GLY A 51 -0.77 10.45 -13.08
C GLY A 51 -2.02 9.72 -13.59
N GLU A 52 -2.57 8.77 -12.82
CA GLU A 52 -3.82 8.08 -13.15
C GLU A 52 -5.05 8.93 -12.80
N ALA A 53 -5.00 9.66 -11.68
CA ALA A 53 -6.03 10.63 -11.31
C ALA A 53 -6.16 11.74 -12.37
N ALA A 54 -5.04 12.31 -12.82
CA ALA A 54 -5.03 13.34 -13.86
C ALA A 54 -5.55 12.84 -15.22
N ARG A 55 -5.31 11.57 -15.59
CA ARG A 55 -5.86 10.96 -16.81
C ARG A 55 -7.36 10.74 -16.70
N GLY A 56 -7.84 10.24 -15.57
CA GLY A 56 -9.27 10.06 -15.32
C GLY A 56 -10.06 11.37 -15.34
N GLU A 57 -9.47 12.47 -14.85
CA GLU A 57 -10.08 13.81 -14.91
C GLU A 57 -10.17 14.35 -16.35
N HIS A 58 -9.17 14.08 -17.18
CA HIS A 58 -9.14 14.51 -18.58
C HIS A 58 -10.19 13.74 -19.41
N GLU A 59 -10.27 12.42 -19.24
CA GLU A 59 -11.25 11.56 -19.91
C GLU A 59 -12.70 11.87 -19.47
N ALA A 60 -12.92 12.15 -18.19
CA ALA A 60 -14.24 12.53 -17.67
C ALA A 60 -14.71 13.91 -18.17
N LYS A 61 -13.80 14.84 -18.44
CA LYS A 61 -14.12 16.15 -19.03
C LYS A 61 -14.42 16.04 -20.53
N GLU A 62 -13.72 15.16 -21.25
CA GLU A 62 -13.95 14.88 -22.68
C GLU A 62 -15.36 14.30 -22.92
N GLN A 63 -15.77 13.32 -22.11
CA GLN A 63 -17.07 12.67 -22.23
C GLN A 63 -18.26 13.55 -21.84
N ARG A 64 -18.05 14.57 -21.00
CA ARG A 64 -19.09 15.55 -20.63
C ARG A 64 -19.31 16.65 -21.68
N LYS A 65 -18.41 16.73 -22.67
CA LYS A 65 -18.43 17.76 -23.71
C LYS A 65 -18.93 17.24 -25.07
N SER A 66 -19.10 15.93 -25.20
CA SER A 66 -19.74 15.24 -26.33
C SER A 66 -21.20 14.93 -26.03
#